data_AF-A0A1W6TLM7-F1
#
_entry.id   AF-A0A1W6TLM7-F1
#
_cell.length_a   1.000
_cell.length_b   1.000
_cell.length_c   1.000
_cell.angle_alpha   90.00
_cell.angle_beta   90.00
_cell.angle_gamma   90.00
#
_symmetry.space_group_name_H-M   'P 1'
#
loop_
_entity.id
_entity.type
_entity.pdbx_description
1 polymer ?
#
loop_
_entity_poly.entity_id
_entity_poly.type
_entity_poly.pdbx_seq_one_letter_code
_entity_poly.pdbx_strand_id
1 'polypeptide(L)'
;MNSYERANLEAKLALSATFEPATENVIVHTPSTAEAFIKNLVDIDIPTWKSSEEMDRKRTYFLGLVTGWATAGLIDAVKLDEYQRRISLALNTRIKELLV
;
A
#
# COMPACT_ATOMS: atom_id res chain seq x y z
N MET A 1 -18.32 22.57 15.49
CA MET A 1 -17.81 21.49 14.65
C MET A 1 -18.91 20.46 14.49
N ASN A 2 -19.41 20.27 13.27
CA ASN A 2 -20.46 19.30 12.98
C ASN A 2 -19.89 17.87 12.94
N SER A 3 -20.77 16.86 12.95
CA SER A 3 -20.39 15.44 12.95
C SER A 3 -19.50 15.07 11.75
N TYR A 4 -19.70 15.72 10.61
CA TYR A 4 -18.93 15.51 9.38
C TYR A 4 -17.49 16.03 9.52
N GLU A 5 -17.32 17.20 10.12
CA GLU A 5 -16.01 17.80 10.38
C GLU A 5 -15.20 16.97 11.40
N ARG A 6 -15.86 16.37 12.40
CA ARG A 6 -15.24 15.41 13.32
C ARG A 6 -14.75 14.16 12.60
N ALA A 7 -15.62 13.52 11.81
CA ALA A 7 -15.25 12.31 11.07
C ALA A 7 -14.11 12.57 10.07
N ASN A 8 -14.11 13.74 9.42
CA ASN A 8 -13.04 14.13 8.50
C ASN A 8 -11.72 14.43 9.22
N LEU A 9 -11.77 15.03 10.42
CA LEU A 9 -10.59 15.25 11.25
C LEU A 9 -10.04 13.93 11.79
N GLU A 10 -10.90 13.02 12.25
CA GLU A 10 -10.52 11.68 12.71
C GLU A 10 -9.91 10.84 11.57
N ALA A 11 -10.50 10.90 10.37
CA ALA A 11 -9.93 10.26 9.18
C ALA A 11 -8.56 10.82 8.82
N LYS A 12 -8.37 12.15 8.87
CA LYS A 12 -7.08 12.80 8.61
C LYS A 12 -6.03 12.47 9.68
N LEU A 13 -6.44 12.43 10.95
CA LEU A 13 -5.55 12.07 12.05
C LEU A 13 -5.14 10.61 11.96
N ALA A 14 -6.07 9.70 11.67
CA ALA A 14 -5.78 8.30 11.41
C ALA A 14 -4.85 8.12 10.21
N LEU A 15 -5.09 8.86 9.11
CA LEU A 15 -4.19 8.88 7.96
C LEU A 15 -2.79 9.33 8.38
N SER A 16 -2.67 10.48 9.06
CA SER A 16 -1.37 11.01 9.50
C SER A 16 -0.63 10.09 10.49
N ALA A 17 -1.35 9.34 11.33
CA ALA A 17 -0.78 8.38 12.27
C ALA A 17 -0.34 7.06 11.62
N THR A 18 -0.88 6.72 10.45
CA THR A 18 -0.42 5.57 9.64
C THR A 18 0.81 5.87 8.79
N PHE A 19 1.11 7.15 8.56
CA PHE A 19 2.27 7.59 7.79
C PHE A 19 3.46 7.87 8.72
N GLU A 20 4.24 6.84 9.04
CA GLU A 20 5.64 7.07 9.37
C GLU A 20 6.32 7.73 8.15
N PRO A 21 7.02 8.86 8.32
CA PRO A 21 7.70 9.55 7.23
C PRO A 21 9.02 8.82 6.92
N ALA A 22 8.93 7.64 6.33
CA ALA A 22 10.11 6.91 5.85
C ALA A 22 9.84 6.00 4.64
N THR A 23 8.67 6.04 4.02
CA THR A 23 8.61 5.68 2.59
C THR A 23 9.21 6.84 1.82
N GLU A 24 10.51 6.72 1.49
CA GLU A 24 11.15 7.49 0.42
C GLU A 24 10.11 7.74 -0.66
N ASN A 25 9.89 8.99 -1.05
CA ASN A 25 8.89 9.35 -2.06
C ASN A 25 9.00 8.38 -3.23
N VAL A 26 8.04 7.44 -3.34
CA VAL A 26 8.03 6.43 -4.38
C VAL A 26 7.54 7.12 -5.65
N ILE A 27 8.50 7.73 -6.34
CA ILE A 27 8.24 8.44 -7.57
C ILE A 27 8.22 7.41 -8.70
N VAL A 28 7.02 6.93 -9.03
CA VAL A 28 6.78 6.14 -10.25
C VAL A 28 6.37 7.07 -11.37
N HIS A 29 7.04 6.94 -12.51
CA HIS A 29 6.78 7.74 -13.70
C HIS A 29 6.52 6.89 -14.96
N THR A 30 6.77 5.58 -14.88
CA THR A 30 6.66 4.66 -16.01
C THR A 30 6.13 3.30 -15.55
N PRO A 31 5.54 2.50 -16.46
CA PRO A 31 5.15 1.12 -16.16
C PRO A 31 6.32 0.25 -15.67
N SER A 32 7.53 0.46 -16.20
CA SER A 32 8.72 -0.30 -15.81
C SER A 32 9.19 0.01 -14.38
N THR A 33 9.09 1.26 -13.95
CA THR A 33 9.41 1.66 -12.57
C THR A 33 8.35 1.15 -11.59
N ALA A 34 7.08 1.16 -12.00
CA ALA A 34 6.00 0.54 -11.23
C ALA A 34 6.24 -0.97 -11.04
N GLU A 35 6.62 -1.68 -12.10
CA GLU A 35 6.90 -3.12 -12.05
C GLU A 35 8.07 -3.46 -11.12
N ALA A 36 9.18 -2.72 -11.23
CA ALA A 36 10.35 -2.89 -10.36
C ALA A 36 10.00 -2.65 -8.89
N PHE A 37 9.19 -1.63 -8.62
CA PHE A 37 8.70 -1.35 -7.28
C PHE A 37 7.85 -2.50 -6.72
N ILE A 38 6.86 -2.97 -7.49
CA ILE A 38 5.98 -4.06 -7.05
C ILE A 38 6.77 -5.35 -6.82
N LYS A 39 7.77 -5.62 -7.66
CA LYS A 39 8.68 -6.74 -7.47
C LYS A 39 9.44 -6.64 -6.14
N ASN A 40 10.05 -5.49 -5.84
CA ASN A 40 10.80 -5.32 -4.58
C ASN A 40 9.87 -5.38 -3.35
N LEU A 41 8.71 -4.73 -3.42
CA LEU A 41 7.72 -4.77 -2.34
C LEU A 41 7.30 -6.20 -1.99
N VAL A 42 7.02 -7.01 -3.01
CA VAL A 42 6.55 -8.40 -2.83
C VAL A 42 7.67 -9.35 -2.43
N ASP A 43 8.83 -9.26 -3.09
CA ASP A 43 9.91 -10.25 -2.94
C ASP A 43 10.83 -9.94 -1.74
N ILE A 44 10.93 -8.67 -1.33
CA ILE A 44 11.92 -8.21 -0.35
C ILE A 44 11.22 -7.60 0.86
N ASP A 45 10.38 -6.58 0.67
CA ASP A 45 9.89 -5.80 1.81
C ASP A 45 8.86 -6.56 2.65
N ILE A 46 7.77 -7.05 2.05
CA ILE A 46 6.69 -7.76 2.76
C ILE A 46 7.22 -8.93 3.62
N PRO A 47 8.12 -9.79 3.13
CA PRO A 47 8.73 -10.85 3.94
C PRO A 47 9.43 -10.37 5.22
N THR A 48 9.96 -9.14 5.25
CA THR A 48 10.67 -8.61 6.43
C THR A 48 9.74 -8.10 7.53
N TRP A 49 8.46 -7.84 7.23
CA TRP A 49 7.53 -7.29 8.20
C TRP A 49 7.19 -8.32 9.28
N LYS A 50 7.05 -7.85 10.51
CA LYS A 50 7.07 -8.72 11.71
C LYS A 50 5.74 -8.81 12.45
N SER A 51 4.78 -7.96 12.12
CA SER A 51 3.48 -7.96 12.80
C SER A 51 2.31 -7.88 11.81
N SER A 52 1.20 -8.53 12.17
CA SER A 52 -0.06 -8.44 11.43
C SER A 52 -0.63 -7.04 11.39
N GLU A 53 -0.48 -6.28 12.48
CA GLU A 53 -0.93 -4.89 12.55
C GLU A 53 -0.13 -3.98 11.60
N GLU A 54 1.18 -4.18 11.46
CA GLU A 54 2.02 -3.49 10.48
C GLU A 54 1.58 -3.85 9.04
N MET A 55 1.29 -5.12 8.79
CA MET A 55 0.82 -5.59 7.48
C MET A 55 -0.53 -4.98 7.09
N ASP A 56 -1.49 -4.91 8.01
CA ASP A 56 -2.81 -4.34 7.72
C ASP A 56 -2.75 -2.83 7.48
N ARG A 57 -1.91 -2.09 8.23
CA ARG A 57 -1.68 -0.66 7.96
C ARG A 57 -1.06 -0.42 6.59
N LYS A 58 -0.02 -1.19 6.25
CA LYS A 58 0.69 -1.06 4.97
C LYS A 58 -0.14 -1.55 3.79
N ARG A 59 -1.07 -2.50 3.98
CA ARG A 59 -2.00 -2.97 2.94
C ARG A 59 -2.76 -1.82 2.31
N THR A 60 -3.44 -1.02 3.13
CA THR A 60 -4.26 0.09 2.66
C THR A 60 -3.42 1.12 1.91
N TYR A 61 -2.23 1.41 2.44
CA TYR A 61 -1.28 2.33 1.80
C TYR A 61 -0.86 1.88 0.40
N PHE A 62 -0.35 0.65 0.24
CA PHE A 62 0.17 0.19 -1.04
C PHE A 62 -0.94 -0.07 -2.08
N LEU A 63 -2.11 -0.55 -1.67
CA LEU A 63 -3.25 -0.67 -2.59
C LEU A 63 -3.76 0.70 -3.06
N GLY A 64 -3.80 1.69 -2.15
CA GLY A 64 -4.11 3.08 -2.49
C GLY A 64 -3.07 3.68 -3.44
N LEU A 65 -1.78 3.41 -3.23
CA LEU A 65 -0.69 3.88 -4.07
C LEU A 65 -0.84 3.40 -5.52
N VAL A 66 -1.06 2.10 -5.72
CA VAL A 66 -1.25 1.53 -7.08
C VAL A 66 -2.51 2.10 -7.75
N THR A 67 -3.59 2.30 -6.99
CA THR A 67 -4.81 2.95 -7.49
C THR A 67 -4.55 4.40 -7.92
N GLY A 68 -3.71 5.11 -7.16
CA GLY A 68 -3.25 6.45 -7.51
C GLY A 68 -2.47 6.48 -8.83
N TRP A 69 -1.60 5.49 -9.07
CA TRP A 69 -0.87 5.38 -10.34
C TRP A 69 -1.79 5.15 -11.54
N ALA A 70 -2.79 4.28 -11.39
CA ALA A 70 -3.78 4.05 -12.45
C ALA A 70 -4.60 5.31 -12.73
N THR A 71 -5.03 6.01 -11.68
CA THR A 71 -5.78 7.28 -11.79
C THR A 71 -4.96 8.37 -12.49
N ALA A 72 -3.65 8.40 -12.25
CA ALA A 72 -2.71 9.31 -12.92
C ALA A 72 -2.33 8.88 -14.35
N GLY A 73 -2.84 7.74 -14.85
CA GLY A 73 -2.51 7.22 -16.18
C GLY A 73 -1.10 6.65 -16.31
N LEU A 74 -0.43 6.34 -15.20
CA LEU A 74 0.93 5.77 -15.20
C LEU A 74 0.95 4.27 -15.49
N ILE A 75 -0.16 3.60 -15.18
CA ILE A 75 -0.41 2.19 -15.47
C ILE A 75 -1.86 2.04 -15.95
N ASP A 76 -2.15 0.97 -16.69
CA ASP A 76 -3.51 0.65 -17.11
C ASP A 76 -4.29 -0.14 -16.04
N ALA A 77 -5.58 -0.36 -16.29
CA ALA A 77 -6.46 -1.11 -15.38
C ALA A 77 -6.04 -2.58 -15.22
N VAL A 78 -5.46 -3.20 -16.25
CA VAL A 78 -4.99 -4.58 -16.19
C VAL A 78 -3.82 -4.69 -15.21
N LYS A 79 -2.88 -3.73 -15.27
CA LYS A 79 -1.75 -3.62 -14.35
C LYS A 79 -2.18 -3.26 -12.94
N LEU A 80 -3.19 -2.40 -12.77
CA LEU A 80 -3.80 -2.13 -11.46
C LEU A 80 -4.26 -3.44 -10.80
N ASP A 81 -5.07 -4.23 -11.50
CA ASP A 81 -5.60 -5.49 -10.97
C ASP A 81 -4.48 -6.50 -10.68
N GLU A 82 -3.49 -6.60 -11.58
CA GLU A 82 -2.33 -7.48 -11.40
C GLU A 82 -1.55 -7.13 -10.13
N TYR A 83 -1.22 -5.86 -9.94
CA TYR A 83 -0.43 -5.38 -8.82
C TYR A 83 -1.19 -5.49 -7.50
N GLN A 84 -2.47 -5.13 -7.46
CA GLN A 84 -3.29 -5.30 -6.26
C GLN A 84 -3.39 -6.78 -5.85
N ARG A 85 -3.52 -7.70 -6.81
CA ARG A 85 -3.54 -9.14 -6.54
C ARG A 85 -2.20 -9.62 -5.96
N ARG A 86 -1.08 -9.20 -6.55
CA ARG A 86 0.27 -9.57 -6.07
C ARG A 86 0.53 -9.09 -4.65
N ILE A 87 0.22 -7.82 -4.36
CA ILE A 87 0.32 -7.25 -3.00
C ILE A 87 -0.54 -8.03 -2.02
N SER A 88 -1.82 -8.23 -2.35
CA SER A 88 -2.77 -8.92 -1.46
C SER A 88 -2.36 -10.36 -1.16
N LEU A 89 -1.87 -11.08 -2.16
CA LEU A 89 -1.38 -12.45 -1.99
C LEU A 89 -0.16 -12.48 -1.06
N ALA A 90 0.84 -11.63 -1.30
CA ALA A 90 2.06 -11.57 -0.50
C ALA A 90 1.75 -11.26 0.97
N LEU A 91 0.88 -10.27 1.22
CA LEU A 91 0.45 -9.91 2.58
C LEU A 91 -0.29 -11.06 3.26
N ASN A 92 -1.24 -11.68 2.58
CA ASN A 92 -2.01 -12.79 3.15
C ASN A 92 -1.12 -14.00 3.47
N THR A 93 -0.12 -14.29 2.63
CA THR A 93 0.88 -15.33 2.93
C THR A 93 1.67 -14.97 4.18
N ARG A 94 2.19 -13.74 4.25
CA ARG A 94 3.00 -13.31 5.40
C ARG A 94 2.21 -13.25 6.72
N ILE A 95 0.95 -12.82 6.68
CA ILE A 95 0.04 -12.87 7.84
C ILE A 95 -0.09 -14.31 8.36
N LYS A 96 -0.30 -15.28 7.46
CA LYS A 96 -0.41 -16.68 7.85
C LYS A 96 0.86 -17.20 8.51
N GLU A 97 2.03 -16.86 7.97
CA GLU A 97 3.33 -17.27 8.54
C GLU A 97 3.54 -16.72 9.96
N LEU A 98 3.04 -15.52 10.25
CA LEU A 98 3.20 -14.88 11.56
C LEU A 98 2.20 -15.34 12.62
N LEU A 99 1.17 -16.11 12.23
CA LEU A 99 0.17 -16.67 13.14
C LEU A 99 0.46 -18.12 13.56
N VAL A 100 1.54 -18.72 13.05
CA VAL A 100 2.04 -20.08 13.38
C VAL A 100 3.07 -19.99 14.49
#